data_AF-A0ED54-F1
#
_entry.id   AF-A0ED54-F1
#
_cell.length_a   1.000
_cell.length_b   1.000
_cell.length_c   1.000
_cell.angle_alpha   90.00
_cell.angle_beta   90.00
_cell.angle_gamma   90.00
#
_symmetry.space_group_name_H-M   'P 1'
#
loop_
_entity.id
_entity.type
_entity.pdbx_description
1 polymer ?
#
loop_
_entity_poly.entity_id
_entity_poly.type
_entity_poly.pdbx_seq_one_letter_code
_entity_poly.pdbx_strand_id
1 'polypeptide(L)'
;MQQTNVHPQVLLSISSQILANKVNFPGKTLHAGILLGFYNAKINKTDILDSFEISYSGKEELTQNEVEFLKERQQLRLKGDKWNLFKNLDIVGWYITDSNPHNYLKLHTQIQTSSEAEISENQTSFFKYLLCFDPLSTQTTLFELEDNKMQVSQSKIEPQSEEMIGITSLFSQQKSNKKYDLRVNSQLQMISFLEKMLQKLLESLDNPQIINNPLALLKINEVIISFPQVNQQNIEQDYFKLLIISYYCAILKMDVQRNKSLN
;
A
#
# COMPACT_ATOMS: atom_id res chain seq x y z
N MET A 1 -16.74 -17.01 1.08
CA MET A 1 -15.27 -16.87 1.07
C MET A 1 -14.92 -15.52 1.66
N GLN A 2 -14.00 -15.47 2.62
CA GLN A 2 -13.53 -14.22 3.23
C GLN A 2 -12.63 -13.48 2.24
N GLN A 3 -12.81 -12.17 2.08
CA GLN A 3 -11.95 -11.34 1.26
C GLN A 3 -10.94 -10.62 2.15
N THR A 4 -9.65 -10.86 1.92
CA THR A 4 -8.58 -10.24 2.71
C THR A 4 -7.74 -9.34 1.80
N ASN A 5 -7.67 -8.06 2.14
CA ASN A 5 -6.89 -7.07 1.41
C ASN A 5 -5.72 -6.60 2.27
N VAL A 6 -4.52 -6.63 1.70
CA VAL A 6 -3.30 -6.09 2.33
C VAL A 6 -2.92 -4.83 1.57
N HIS A 7 -2.93 -3.69 2.26
CA HIS A 7 -2.56 -2.43 1.63
C HIS A 7 -1.04 -2.33 1.41
N PRO A 8 -0.57 -1.74 0.31
CA PRO A 8 0.87 -1.59 0.07
C PRO A 8 1.60 -0.80 1.15
N GLN A 9 0.91 0.12 1.84
CA GLN A 9 1.47 0.83 2.99
C GLN A 9 1.99 -0.14 4.07
N VAL A 10 1.30 -1.25 4.32
CA VAL A 10 1.75 -2.29 5.28
C VAL A 10 3.13 -2.82 4.90
N LEU A 11 3.31 -3.15 3.61
CA LEU A 11 4.57 -3.69 3.09
C LEU A 11 5.69 -2.63 3.17
N LEU A 12 5.34 -1.37 2.92
CA LEU A 12 6.27 -0.24 3.03
C LEU A 12 6.72 -0.02 4.48
N SER A 13 5.79 -0.03 5.45
CA SER A 13 6.06 0.09 6.88
C SER A 13 7.02 -1.01 7.35
N ILE A 14 6.74 -2.26 6.97
CA ILE A 14 7.58 -3.42 7.31
C ILE A 14 8.97 -3.28 6.69
N SER A 15 9.04 -2.93 5.40
CA SER A 15 10.33 -2.72 4.71
C SER A 15 11.16 -1.62 5.36
N SER A 16 10.53 -0.51 5.77
CA SER A 16 11.19 0.60 6.46
C SER A 16 11.76 0.16 7.81
N GLN A 17 10.99 -0.61 8.59
CA GLN A 17 11.43 -1.14 9.88
C GLN A 17 12.62 -2.11 9.73
N ILE A 18 12.58 -3.01 8.75
CA ILE A 18 13.70 -3.91 8.44
C ILE A 18 14.97 -3.10 8.12
N LEU A 19 14.84 -2.07 7.27
CA LEU A 19 15.97 -1.21 6.90
C LEU A 19 16.52 -0.44 8.11
N ALA A 20 15.65 0.15 8.94
CA ALA A 20 16.07 0.88 10.14
C ALA A 20 16.82 -0.02 11.12
N ASN A 21 16.34 -1.25 11.33
CA ASN A 21 17.01 -2.20 12.20
C ASN A 21 18.31 -2.75 11.63
N LYS A 22 18.43 -2.96 10.31
CA LYS A 22 19.71 -3.34 9.71
C LYS A 22 20.81 -2.31 9.99
N VAL A 23 20.43 -1.03 10.07
CA VAL A 23 21.36 0.06 10.40
C VAL A 23 21.66 0.11 11.90
N ASN A 24 20.63 0.00 12.75
CA ASN A 24 20.78 0.18 14.20
C ASN A 24 21.26 -1.08 14.95
N PHE A 25 20.94 -2.26 14.44
CA PHE A 25 21.18 -3.57 15.06
C PHE A 25 21.69 -4.59 14.02
N PRO A 26 22.92 -4.39 13.50
CA PRO A 26 23.50 -5.30 12.51
C PRO A 26 23.58 -6.74 13.07
N GLY A 27 22.99 -7.69 12.36
CA GLY A 27 22.97 -9.12 12.73
C GLY A 27 21.62 -9.66 13.18
N LYS A 28 20.62 -8.80 13.43
CA LYS A 28 19.23 -9.25 13.67
C LYS A 28 18.59 -9.63 12.34
N THR A 29 18.28 -10.91 12.15
CA THR A 29 17.73 -11.45 10.89
C THR A 29 16.21 -11.60 10.91
N LEU A 30 15.62 -11.74 12.10
CA LEU A 30 14.18 -11.91 12.29
C LEU A 30 13.56 -10.63 12.84
N HIS A 31 12.54 -10.15 12.14
CA HIS A 31 11.69 -9.04 12.54
C HIS A 31 10.27 -9.56 12.69
N ALA A 32 9.58 -9.08 13.72
CA ALA A 32 8.17 -9.37 13.92
C ALA A 32 7.43 -8.08 14.29
N GLY A 33 6.15 -8.06 14.04
CA GLY A 33 5.31 -6.93 14.44
C GLY A 33 3.84 -7.24 14.28
N ILE A 34 3.01 -6.28 14.67
CA ILE A 34 1.56 -6.40 14.69
C ILE A 34 0.98 -5.82 13.40
N LEU A 35 -0.06 -6.48 12.89
CA LEU A 35 -0.86 -6.02 11.77
C LEU A 35 -2.12 -5.33 12.29
N LEU A 36 -2.39 -4.16 11.74
CA LEU A 36 -3.52 -3.32 12.09
C LEU A 36 -4.48 -3.19 10.91
N GLY A 37 -5.78 -3.26 11.19
CA GLY A 37 -6.79 -3.23 10.16
C GLY A 37 -8.20 -3.12 10.72
N PHE A 38 -9.18 -3.40 9.88
CA PHE A 38 -10.57 -3.55 10.33
C PHE A 38 -11.18 -4.81 9.70
N TYR A 39 -12.06 -5.45 10.46
CA TYR A 39 -12.88 -6.54 9.97
C TYR A 39 -14.34 -6.09 9.84
N ASN A 40 -14.88 -6.21 8.63
CA ASN A 40 -16.27 -5.93 8.35
C ASN A 40 -17.05 -7.24 8.25
N ALA A 41 -17.67 -7.64 9.36
CA ALA A 41 -18.47 -8.86 9.45
C ALA A 41 -19.63 -8.93 8.44
N LYS A 42 -20.20 -7.79 8.04
CA LYS A 42 -21.36 -7.77 7.11
C LYS A 42 -21.02 -8.24 5.71
N ILE A 43 -19.81 -7.93 5.24
CA ILE A 43 -19.32 -8.31 3.91
C ILE A 43 -18.20 -9.36 3.98
N ASN A 44 -17.92 -9.87 5.17
CA ASN A 44 -16.84 -10.80 5.47
C ASN A 44 -15.51 -10.39 4.81
N LYS A 45 -15.13 -9.13 5.03
CA LYS A 45 -13.94 -8.51 4.45
C LYS A 45 -13.00 -8.02 5.56
N THR A 46 -11.72 -8.35 5.44
CA THR A 46 -10.66 -7.78 6.28
C THR A 46 -9.79 -6.87 5.41
N ASP A 47 -9.60 -5.63 5.84
CA ASP A 47 -8.64 -4.70 5.26
C ASP A 47 -7.49 -4.48 6.25
N ILE A 48 -6.29 -4.91 5.90
CA ILE A 48 -5.06 -4.71 6.67
C ILE A 48 -4.40 -3.42 6.16
N LEU A 49 -4.38 -2.39 7.00
CA LEU A 49 -4.05 -1.02 6.62
C LEU A 49 -2.67 -0.58 7.07
N ASP A 50 -2.21 -1.04 8.23
CA ASP A 50 -0.92 -0.63 8.78
C ASP A 50 -0.26 -1.73 9.61
N SER A 51 0.95 -1.45 10.08
CA SER A 51 1.70 -2.33 10.97
C SER A 51 2.65 -1.57 11.89
N PHE A 52 2.97 -2.17 13.03
CA PHE A 52 4.04 -1.66 13.89
C PHE A 52 4.93 -2.80 14.38
N GLU A 53 6.21 -2.50 14.54
CA GLU A 53 7.19 -3.48 15.00
C GLU A 53 7.05 -3.81 16.49
N ILE A 54 7.31 -5.07 16.85
CA ILE A 54 7.48 -5.51 18.23
C ILE A 54 8.93 -5.93 18.48
N SER A 55 9.34 -5.84 19.74
CA SER A 55 10.60 -6.47 20.15
C SER A 55 10.43 -7.99 20.09
N TYR A 56 11.25 -8.63 19.25
CA TYR A 56 11.30 -10.09 19.13
C TYR A 56 12.74 -10.57 19.06
N SER A 57 13.05 -11.60 19.85
CA SER A 57 14.38 -12.16 20.06
C SER A 57 14.69 -13.35 19.15
N GLY A 58 13.73 -13.83 18.37
CA GLY A 58 13.90 -14.98 17.48
C GLY A 58 13.70 -16.34 18.17
N LYS A 59 13.17 -16.36 19.39
CA LYS A 59 12.84 -17.59 20.13
C LYS A 59 11.39 -18.00 19.87
N GLU A 60 11.07 -19.28 20.06
CA GLU A 60 9.71 -19.83 19.84
C GLU A 60 8.61 -19.19 20.71
N GLU A 61 8.97 -18.43 21.74
CA GLU A 61 8.06 -17.75 22.67
C GLU A 61 8.55 -16.33 22.99
N LEU A 62 7.62 -15.42 23.28
CA LEU A 62 7.95 -14.08 23.79
C LEU A 62 8.45 -14.17 25.23
N THR A 63 9.56 -13.50 25.49
CA THR A 63 10.04 -13.20 26.84
C THR A 63 9.11 -12.20 27.53
N GLN A 64 9.16 -12.16 28.86
CA GLN A 64 8.35 -11.24 29.68
C GLN A 64 8.50 -9.78 29.23
N ASN A 65 9.75 -9.34 28.96
CA ASN A 65 10.03 -7.97 28.51
C ASN A 65 9.39 -7.66 27.14
N GLU A 66 9.31 -8.65 26.24
CA GLU A 66 8.69 -8.49 24.92
C GLU A 66 7.16 -8.43 25.03
N VAL A 67 6.57 -9.19 25.95
CA VAL A 67 5.14 -9.11 26.28
C VAL A 67 4.80 -7.73 26.87
N GLU A 68 5.62 -7.21 27.77
CA GLU A 68 5.43 -5.87 28.34
C GLU A 68 5.55 -4.77 27.28
N PHE A 69 6.53 -4.87 26.38
CA PHE A 69 6.66 -3.94 25.25
C PHE A 69 5.45 -3.99 24.31
N LEU A 70 4.92 -5.18 24.02
CA LEU A 70 3.71 -5.34 23.23
C LEU A 70 2.53 -4.62 23.88
N LYS A 71 2.32 -4.82 25.19
CA LYS A 71 1.26 -4.13 25.95
C LYS A 71 1.43 -2.62 25.94
N GLU A 72 2.65 -2.12 26.16
CA GLU A 72 2.93 -0.67 26.09
C GLU A 72 2.54 -0.09 24.72
N ARG A 73 2.91 -0.77 23.63
CA ARG A 73 2.54 -0.36 22.27
C ARG A 73 1.04 -0.38 22.04
N GLN A 74 0.33 -1.38 22.56
CA GLN A 74 -1.12 -1.47 22.48
C GLN A 74 -1.81 -0.35 23.26
N GLN A 75 -1.31 -0.01 24.44
CA GLN A 75 -1.82 1.12 25.22
C GLN A 75 -1.61 2.43 24.49
N LEU A 76 -0.44 2.64 23.86
CA LEU A 76 -0.19 3.82 23.02
C LEU A 76 -1.19 3.90 21.85
N ARG A 77 -1.54 2.77 21.21
CA ARG A 77 -2.60 2.68 20.20
C ARG A 77 -3.98 3.06 20.75
N LEU A 78 -4.27 2.83 22.02
CA LEU A 78 -5.57 3.11 22.61
C LEU A 78 -5.67 4.51 23.25
N LYS A 79 -4.54 5.20 23.48
CA LYS A 79 -4.54 6.55 24.05
C LYS A 79 -5.38 7.50 23.21
N GLY A 80 -6.23 8.27 23.87
CA GLY A 80 -7.14 9.25 23.26
C GLY A 80 -6.46 10.49 22.68
N ASP A 81 -5.19 10.41 22.31
CA ASP A 81 -4.44 11.52 21.74
C ASP A 81 -4.97 11.84 20.34
N LYS A 82 -5.15 13.13 20.06
CA LYS A 82 -5.66 13.63 18.76
C LYS A 82 -4.80 13.18 17.56
N TRP A 83 -3.53 12.87 17.81
CA TRP A 83 -2.54 12.46 16.82
C TRP A 83 -2.39 10.94 16.70
N ASN A 84 -3.13 10.18 17.49
CA ASN A 84 -3.09 8.73 17.43
C ASN A 84 -3.95 8.22 16.27
N LEU A 85 -3.28 8.05 15.12
CA LEU A 85 -3.89 7.57 13.87
C LEU A 85 -4.38 6.12 13.95
N PHE A 86 -3.93 5.35 14.95
CA PHE A 86 -4.21 3.93 15.09
C PHE A 86 -5.41 3.61 15.99
N LYS A 87 -6.02 4.62 16.63
CA LYS A 87 -7.09 4.45 17.62
C LYS A 87 -8.30 3.68 17.10
N ASN A 88 -8.56 3.76 15.80
CA ASN A 88 -9.71 3.13 15.15
C ASN A 88 -9.36 1.82 14.43
N LEU A 89 -8.10 1.37 14.50
CA LEU A 89 -7.67 0.13 13.86
C LEU A 89 -7.58 -0.97 14.90
N ASP A 90 -8.14 -2.12 14.58
CA ASP A 90 -8.05 -3.34 15.37
C ASP A 90 -6.77 -4.11 15.06
N ILE A 91 -6.33 -4.93 16.01
CA ILE A 91 -5.25 -5.87 15.76
C ILE A 91 -5.85 -7.06 15.03
N VAL A 92 -5.45 -7.24 13.78
CA VAL A 92 -5.97 -8.31 12.90
C VAL A 92 -5.06 -9.53 12.83
N GLY A 93 -3.82 -9.38 13.27
CA GLY A 93 -2.81 -10.43 13.23
C GLY A 93 -1.41 -9.88 13.48
N TRP A 94 -0.40 -10.60 13.00
CA TRP A 94 1.00 -10.21 13.13
C TRP A 94 1.81 -10.62 11.89
N TYR A 95 3.01 -10.09 11.75
CA TYR A 95 3.93 -10.45 10.66
C TYR A 95 5.27 -10.91 11.22
N ILE A 96 5.98 -11.68 10.41
CA ILE A 96 7.36 -12.10 10.67
C ILE A 96 8.17 -12.16 9.38
N THR A 97 9.46 -11.82 9.45
CA THR A 97 10.41 -11.99 8.34
C THR A 97 11.05 -13.37 8.36
N ASP A 98 10.22 -14.40 8.30
CA ASP A 98 10.63 -15.78 8.11
C ASP A 98 9.73 -16.46 7.08
N SER A 99 10.33 -17.36 6.30
CA SER A 99 9.68 -18.18 5.29
C SER A 99 8.97 -19.40 5.87
N ASN A 100 9.31 -19.85 7.09
CA ASN A 100 8.71 -21.04 7.70
C ASN A 100 7.69 -20.69 8.81
N PRO A 101 6.38 -20.63 8.50
CA PRO A 101 5.36 -20.17 9.45
C PRO A 101 5.02 -21.22 10.53
N HIS A 102 5.29 -22.51 10.30
CA HIS A 102 4.82 -23.59 11.16
C HIS A 102 5.46 -23.61 12.55
N ASN A 103 6.67 -23.05 12.68
CA ASN A 103 7.37 -22.93 13.95
C ASN A 103 6.71 -21.91 14.91
N TYR A 104 5.79 -21.09 14.39
CA TYR A 104 5.27 -19.93 15.11
C TYR A 104 3.81 -20.08 15.57
N LEU A 105 3.25 -21.30 15.54
CA LEU A 105 1.88 -21.53 16.03
C LEU A 105 1.74 -21.19 17.53
N LYS A 106 2.69 -21.63 18.36
CA LYS A 106 2.67 -21.30 19.80
C LYS A 106 2.80 -19.80 20.04
N LEU A 107 3.71 -19.16 19.33
CA LEU A 107 3.94 -17.73 19.38
C LEU A 107 2.69 -16.94 18.96
N HIS A 108 1.99 -17.39 17.91
CA HIS A 108 0.73 -16.80 17.46
C HIS A 108 -0.32 -16.81 18.59
N THR A 109 -0.52 -17.95 19.26
CA THR A 109 -1.46 -18.04 20.39
C THR A 109 -1.06 -17.13 21.55
N GLN A 110 0.24 -17.00 21.83
CA GLN A 110 0.73 -16.10 22.88
C GLN A 110 0.51 -14.62 22.54
N ILE A 111 0.78 -14.21 21.30
CA ILE A 111 0.53 -12.83 20.82
C ILE A 111 -0.96 -12.54 20.81
N GLN A 112 -1.79 -13.48 20.34
CA GLN A 112 -3.24 -13.38 20.38
C GLN A 112 -3.73 -13.12 21.80
N THR A 113 -3.40 -14.00 22.75
CA THR A 113 -3.82 -13.89 24.15
C THR A 113 -3.39 -12.55 24.77
N SER A 114 -2.16 -12.12 24.47
CA SER A 114 -1.62 -10.85 24.98
C SER A 114 -2.31 -9.63 24.38
N SER A 115 -2.79 -9.73 23.14
CA SER A 115 -3.49 -8.66 22.41
C SER A 115 -4.97 -8.57 22.77
N GLU A 116 -5.57 -9.68 23.19
CA GLU A 116 -6.97 -9.77 23.56
C GLU A 116 -7.24 -9.31 25.00
N ALA A 117 -6.27 -9.50 25.90
CA ALA A 117 -6.41 -9.22 27.32
C ALA A 117 -6.66 -7.74 27.67
N GLU A 118 -6.40 -6.80 26.77
CA GLU A 118 -6.62 -5.35 26.99
C GLU A 118 -7.86 -4.81 26.26
N ILE A 119 -8.64 -5.66 25.59
CA ILE A 119 -9.86 -5.24 24.90
C ILE A 119 -10.99 -5.08 25.93
N SER A 120 -11.55 -3.87 26.05
CA SER A 120 -12.73 -3.61 26.88
C SER A 120 -13.95 -4.42 26.40
N GLU A 121 -14.91 -4.73 27.29
CA GLU A 121 -16.10 -5.59 27.10
C GLU A 121 -16.95 -5.38 25.82
N ASN A 122 -16.70 -4.34 25.01
CA ASN A 122 -17.45 -3.98 23.80
C ASN A 122 -16.68 -4.13 22.47
N GLN A 123 -15.42 -4.60 22.43
CA GLN A 123 -14.78 -4.92 21.14
C GLN A 123 -14.61 -6.44 21.00
N THR A 124 -15.06 -6.98 19.88
CA THR A 124 -14.76 -8.35 19.49
C THR A 124 -13.30 -8.41 19.07
N SER A 125 -12.49 -9.22 19.75
CA SER A 125 -11.17 -9.56 19.22
C SER A 125 -11.32 -10.23 17.86
N PHE A 126 -10.60 -9.73 16.89
CA PHE A 126 -10.45 -10.37 15.59
C PHE A 126 -8.95 -10.54 15.32
N PHE A 127 -8.32 -11.56 15.90
CA PHE A 127 -6.91 -11.88 15.65
C PHE A 127 -6.82 -13.19 14.86
N LYS A 128 -6.44 -13.13 13.57
CA LYS A 128 -6.54 -14.29 12.67
C LYS A 128 -5.32 -14.51 11.78
N TYR A 129 -4.54 -13.47 11.52
CA TYR A 129 -3.57 -13.52 10.43
C TYR A 129 -2.10 -13.60 10.88
N LEU A 130 -1.31 -14.30 10.07
CA LEU A 130 0.16 -14.29 10.09
C LEU A 130 0.68 -13.94 8.69
N LEU A 131 1.34 -12.79 8.55
CA LEU A 131 1.98 -12.40 7.29
C LEU A 131 3.47 -12.74 7.32
N CYS A 132 3.89 -13.68 6.48
CA CYS A 132 5.28 -14.09 6.35
C CYS A 132 5.96 -13.36 5.18
N PHE A 133 7.09 -12.75 5.48
CA PHE A 133 7.99 -12.16 4.49
C PHE A 133 9.24 -13.00 4.41
N ASP A 134 9.52 -13.53 3.22
CA ASP A 134 10.81 -14.13 2.97
C ASP A 134 11.84 -13.01 2.75
N PRO A 135 12.87 -12.86 3.60
CA PRO A 135 13.86 -11.79 3.49
C PRO A 135 14.75 -11.92 2.24
N LEU A 136 14.74 -13.08 1.56
CA LEU A 136 15.54 -13.36 0.37
C LEU A 136 14.71 -13.32 -0.92
N SER A 137 13.39 -13.17 -0.83
CA SER A 137 12.52 -13.02 -1.99
C SER A 137 11.59 -11.80 -1.87
N THR A 138 10.93 -11.45 -2.97
CA THR A 138 9.88 -10.42 -2.97
C THR A 138 8.51 -11.00 -2.63
N GLN A 139 8.46 -12.25 -2.15
CA GLN A 139 7.21 -12.95 -1.91
C GLN A 139 6.71 -12.68 -0.48
N THR A 140 5.40 -12.50 -0.39
CA THR A 140 4.68 -12.34 0.86
C THR A 140 3.54 -13.34 0.87
N THR A 141 3.40 -14.06 1.97
CA THR A 141 2.37 -15.08 2.12
C THR A 141 1.55 -14.78 3.36
N LEU A 142 0.25 -14.54 3.18
CA LEU A 142 -0.67 -14.37 4.29
C LEU A 142 -1.26 -15.72 4.68
N PHE A 143 -1.12 -16.07 5.94
CA PHE A 143 -1.74 -17.24 6.53
C PHE A 143 -2.91 -16.83 7.42
N GLU A 144 -3.97 -17.61 7.33
CA GLU A 144 -5.14 -17.54 8.19
C GLU A 144 -5.05 -18.69 9.19
N LEU A 145 -5.24 -18.35 10.47
CA LEU A 145 -5.19 -19.31 11.55
C LEU A 145 -6.59 -19.48 12.16
N GLU A 146 -7.12 -20.69 12.06
CA GLU A 146 -8.38 -21.11 12.68
C GLU A 146 -8.17 -22.46 13.36
N ASP A 147 -8.62 -22.62 14.62
CA ASP A 147 -8.58 -23.88 15.37
C ASP A 147 -7.20 -24.58 15.35
N ASN A 148 -6.12 -23.82 15.56
CA ASN A 148 -4.72 -24.29 15.48
C ASN A 148 -4.30 -24.86 14.11
N LYS A 149 -5.08 -24.64 13.05
CA LYS A 149 -4.72 -24.96 11.68
C LYS A 149 -4.33 -23.69 10.95
N MET A 150 -3.29 -23.81 10.14
CA MET A 150 -2.78 -22.75 9.31
C MET A 150 -3.13 -23.02 7.85
N GLN A 151 -3.78 -22.06 7.21
CA GLN A 151 -4.14 -22.14 5.79
C GLN A 151 -3.66 -20.89 5.07
N VAL A 152 -3.27 -21.04 3.80
CA VAL A 152 -2.91 -19.87 2.99
C VAL A 152 -4.18 -19.08 2.69
N SER A 153 -4.21 -17.81 3.12
CA SER A 153 -5.31 -16.89 2.82
C SER A 153 -5.27 -16.49 1.35
N GLN A 154 -6.43 -16.40 0.72
CA GLN A 154 -6.56 -15.75 -0.59
C GLN A 154 -6.54 -14.22 -0.41
N SER A 155 -5.36 -13.67 -0.12
CA SER A 155 -5.18 -12.22 0.02
C SER A 155 -4.90 -11.55 -1.31
N LYS A 156 -5.41 -10.34 -1.49
CA LYS A 156 -5.00 -9.44 -2.59
C LYS A 156 -4.24 -8.25 -2.04
N ILE A 157 -3.22 -7.82 -2.78
CA ILE A 157 -2.57 -6.53 -2.56
C ILE A 157 -3.33 -5.51 -3.41
N GLU A 158 -4.20 -4.73 -2.79
CA GLU A 158 -5.04 -3.74 -3.47
C GLU A 158 -4.74 -2.34 -2.90
N PRO A 159 -4.08 -1.45 -3.68
CA PRO A 159 -3.89 -0.06 -3.27
C PRO A 159 -5.21 0.71 -3.32
N GLN A 160 -5.39 1.66 -2.41
CA GLN A 160 -6.35 2.75 -2.60
C GLN A 160 -5.89 3.70 -3.70
N SER A 161 -6.80 4.53 -4.21
CA SER A 161 -6.52 5.53 -5.26
C SER A 161 -5.31 6.42 -4.92
N GLU A 162 -5.25 6.91 -3.69
CA GLU A 162 -4.23 7.81 -3.18
C GLU A 162 -2.89 7.09 -3.03
N GLU A 163 -2.91 5.85 -2.51
CA GLU A 163 -1.73 4.99 -2.45
C GLU A 163 -1.19 4.71 -3.85
N MET A 164 -2.08 4.43 -4.81
CA MET A 164 -1.70 4.18 -6.19
C MET A 164 -1.05 5.41 -6.82
N ILE A 165 -1.57 6.61 -6.57
CA ILE A 165 -0.92 7.86 -7.03
C ILE A 165 0.49 7.98 -6.42
N GLY A 166 0.63 7.74 -5.12
CA GLY A 166 1.92 7.77 -4.42
C GLY A 166 2.93 6.76 -4.99
N ILE A 167 2.51 5.50 -5.14
CA ILE A 167 3.31 4.42 -5.71
C ILE A 167 3.76 4.77 -7.13
N THR A 168 2.84 5.24 -7.98
CA THR A 168 3.16 5.62 -9.37
C THR A 168 4.17 6.76 -9.42
N SER A 169 4.04 7.75 -8.52
CA SER A 169 5.01 8.84 -8.39
C SER A 169 6.40 8.32 -7.97
N LEU A 170 6.49 7.39 -7.02
CA LEU A 170 7.77 6.80 -6.60
C LEU A 170 8.46 6.04 -7.72
N PHE A 171 7.71 5.24 -8.49
CA PHE A 171 8.24 4.58 -9.69
C PHE A 171 8.77 5.59 -10.72
N SER A 172 8.13 6.76 -10.80
CA SER A 172 8.54 7.77 -11.77
C SER A 172 9.88 8.44 -11.43
N GLN A 173 10.17 8.59 -10.14
CA GLN A 173 11.40 9.24 -9.66
C GLN A 173 12.66 8.40 -9.93
N GLN A 174 12.55 7.07 -9.98
CA GLN A 174 13.70 6.18 -10.21
C GLN A 174 14.31 6.31 -11.61
N LYS A 175 13.58 6.88 -12.59
CA LYS A 175 14.01 6.95 -14.00
C LYS A 175 14.32 8.35 -14.52
N SER A 176 14.14 9.42 -13.72
CA SER A 176 14.31 10.78 -14.23
C SER A 176 15.66 11.42 -13.86
N ASN A 177 16.46 11.77 -14.87
CA ASN A 177 17.39 12.89 -14.75
C ASN A 177 16.56 14.18 -14.55
N LYS A 178 16.74 14.86 -13.42
CA LYS A 178 15.91 15.98 -12.94
C LYS A 178 16.03 17.23 -13.84
N LYS A 179 15.41 17.23 -15.03
CA LYS A 179 15.37 18.39 -15.93
C LYS A 179 14.09 19.23 -15.78
N TYR A 180 12.98 18.62 -15.35
CA TYR A 180 11.69 19.29 -15.12
C TYR A 180 11.15 19.02 -13.70
N ASP A 181 10.10 19.76 -13.31
CA ASP A 181 9.34 19.52 -12.08
C ASP A 181 8.78 18.08 -12.04
N LEU A 182 8.62 17.53 -10.83
CA LEU A 182 8.15 16.17 -10.56
C LEU A 182 6.83 15.86 -11.28
N ARG A 183 5.89 16.82 -11.30
CA ARG A 183 4.60 16.66 -11.97
C ARG A 183 4.71 16.53 -13.49
N VAL A 184 5.59 17.33 -14.10
CA VAL A 184 5.83 17.28 -15.54
C VAL A 184 6.56 15.99 -15.91
N ASN A 185 7.55 15.58 -15.12
CA ASN A 185 8.23 14.30 -15.33
C ASN A 185 7.29 13.10 -15.17
N SER A 186 6.40 13.11 -14.16
CA SER A 186 5.46 12.01 -13.97
C SER A 186 4.47 11.92 -15.13
N GLN A 187 3.99 13.05 -15.65
CA GLN A 187 3.13 13.10 -16.83
C GLN A 187 3.85 12.60 -18.08
N LEU A 188 5.07 13.07 -18.35
CA LEU A 188 5.87 12.61 -19.50
C LEU A 188 6.16 11.10 -19.43
N GLN A 189 6.44 10.58 -18.25
CA GLN A 189 6.66 9.14 -18.08
C GLN A 189 5.39 8.32 -18.22
N MET A 190 4.24 8.83 -17.75
CA MET A 190 2.95 8.19 -17.98
C MET A 190 2.64 8.16 -19.48
N ILE A 191 2.88 9.26 -20.21
CA ILE A 191 2.73 9.30 -21.68
C ILE A 191 3.64 8.27 -22.33
N SER A 192 4.92 8.21 -21.96
CA SER A 192 5.86 7.23 -22.51
C SER A 192 5.49 5.78 -22.15
N PHE A 193 4.93 5.54 -20.96
CA PHE A 193 4.41 4.23 -20.57
C PHE A 193 3.20 3.84 -21.40
N LEU A 194 2.24 4.74 -21.58
CA LEU A 194 1.06 4.53 -22.43
C LEU A 194 1.47 4.28 -23.89
N GLU A 195 2.43 5.04 -24.41
CA GLU A 195 3.00 4.83 -25.75
C GLU A 195 3.60 3.42 -25.89
N LYS A 196 4.39 2.97 -24.91
CA LYS A 196 4.94 1.60 -24.91
C LYS A 196 3.86 0.53 -24.82
N MET A 197 2.83 0.75 -24.02
CA MET A 197 1.71 -0.19 -23.90
C MET A 197 0.90 -0.26 -25.21
N LEU A 198 0.68 0.88 -25.87
CA LEU A 198 0.05 0.96 -27.18
C LEU A 198 0.91 0.26 -28.25
N GLN A 199 2.22 0.48 -28.27
CA GLN A 199 3.15 -0.21 -29.18
C GLN A 199 3.09 -1.73 -28.99
N LYS A 200 3.15 -2.21 -27.74
CA LYS A 200 3.00 -3.64 -27.44
C LYS A 200 1.65 -4.18 -27.87
N LEU A 201 0.57 -3.42 -27.68
CA LEU A 201 -0.76 -3.81 -28.13
C LEU A 201 -0.80 -3.94 -29.66
N LEU A 202 -0.26 -2.95 -30.38
CA LEU A 202 -0.16 -2.95 -31.84
C LEU A 202 0.67 -4.14 -32.35
N GLU A 203 1.84 -4.41 -31.76
CA GLU A 203 2.67 -5.58 -32.09
C GLU A 203 1.94 -6.90 -31.81
N SER A 204 1.10 -6.93 -30.78
CA SER A 204 0.33 -8.12 -30.40
C SER A 204 -0.93 -8.32 -31.25
N LEU A 205 -1.44 -7.26 -31.91
CA LEU A 205 -2.60 -7.36 -32.80
C LEU A 205 -2.32 -8.21 -34.04
N ASP A 206 -1.06 -8.30 -34.48
CA ASP A 206 -0.63 -9.18 -35.58
C ASP A 206 -0.46 -10.64 -35.14
N ASN A 207 -0.60 -10.93 -33.84
CA ASN A 207 -0.48 -12.28 -33.30
C ASN A 207 -1.75 -13.10 -33.64
N PRO A 208 -1.62 -14.26 -34.31
CA PRO A 208 -2.76 -15.10 -34.68
C PRO A 208 -3.57 -15.59 -33.47
N GLN A 209 -3.02 -15.62 -32.25
CA GLN A 209 -3.77 -15.96 -31.04
C GLN A 209 -4.71 -14.84 -30.58
N ILE A 210 -4.43 -13.59 -30.91
CA ILE A 210 -5.27 -12.43 -30.56
C ILE A 210 -6.31 -12.18 -31.66
N ILE A 211 -5.92 -12.23 -32.93
CA ILE A 211 -6.82 -12.06 -34.08
C ILE A 211 -7.97 -13.08 -34.05
N ASN A 212 -7.67 -14.32 -33.64
CA ASN A 212 -8.67 -15.38 -33.58
C ASN A 212 -9.44 -15.41 -32.24
N ASN A 213 -9.18 -14.49 -31.32
CA ASN A 213 -9.86 -14.43 -30.02
C ASN A 213 -10.93 -13.31 -30.00
N PRO A 214 -12.22 -13.65 -30.12
CA PRO A 214 -13.29 -12.65 -30.19
C PRO A 214 -13.43 -11.82 -28.90
N LEU A 215 -13.11 -12.38 -27.72
CA LEU A 215 -13.15 -11.63 -26.47
C LEU A 215 -12.03 -10.59 -26.37
N ALA A 216 -10.85 -10.90 -26.91
CA ALA A 216 -9.74 -9.96 -26.98
C ALA A 216 -10.08 -8.80 -27.92
N LEU A 217 -10.62 -9.10 -29.11
CA LEU A 217 -11.05 -8.09 -30.08
C LEU A 217 -12.15 -7.17 -29.53
N LEU A 218 -13.12 -7.72 -28.80
CA LEU A 218 -14.18 -6.92 -28.15
C LEU A 218 -13.60 -5.92 -27.16
N LYS A 219 -12.69 -6.34 -26.27
CA LYS A 219 -12.05 -5.43 -25.30
C LYS A 219 -11.20 -4.36 -25.98
N ILE A 220 -10.51 -4.71 -27.06
CA ILE A 220 -9.72 -3.75 -27.84
C ILE A 220 -10.66 -2.71 -28.48
N ASN A 221 -11.80 -3.16 -29.03
CA ASN A 221 -12.79 -2.27 -29.60
C ASN A 221 -13.42 -1.33 -28.54
N GLU A 222 -13.71 -1.84 -27.34
CA GLU A 222 -14.16 -1.01 -26.21
C GLU A 222 -13.16 0.11 -25.88
N VAL A 223 -11.87 -0.20 -25.86
CA VAL A 223 -10.81 0.81 -25.65
C VAL A 223 -10.80 1.83 -26.78
N ILE A 224 -10.88 1.40 -28.05
CA ILE A 224 -10.88 2.30 -29.21
C ILE A 224 -12.09 3.26 -29.17
N ILE A 225 -13.27 2.75 -28.86
CA ILE A 225 -14.52 3.54 -28.81
C ILE A 225 -14.54 4.47 -27.59
N SER A 226 -13.80 4.13 -26.52
CA SER A 226 -13.70 4.99 -25.33
C SER A 226 -12.91 6.28 -25.55
N PHE A 227 -12.13 6.38 -26.64
CA PHE A 227 -11.47 7.63 -26.99
C PHE A 227 -12.50 8.63 -27.51
N PRO A 228 -12.62 9.82 -26.90
CA PRO A 228 -13.57 10.80 -27.35
C PRO A 228 -13.23 11.22 -28.79
N GLN A 229 -14.22 11.20 -29.67
CA GLN A 229 -14.09 11.80 -31.00
C GLN A 229 -14.09 13.32 -30.84
N VAL A 230 -12.91 13.89 -30.59
CA VAL A 230 -12.80 15.33 -30.34
C VAL A 230 -12.70 16.08 -31.67
N ASN A 231 -13.58 17.05 -31.88
CA ASN A 231 -13.47 18.01 -32.99
C ASN A 231 -12.24 18.90 -32.76
N GLN A 232 -11.32 18.94 -33.73
CA GLN A 232 -10.06 19.71 -33.66
C GLN A 232 -10.27 21.17 -33.24
N GLN A 233 -11.36 21.81 -33.69
CA GLN A 233 -11.67 23.20 -33.37
C GLN A 233 -11.95 23.44 -31.87
N ASN A 234 -12.48 22.45 -31.15
CA ASN A 234 -12.75 22.58 -29.72
C ASN A 234 -11.46 22.48 -28.89
N ILE A 235 -10.48 21.68 -29.35
CA ILE A 235 -9.17 21.54 -28.69
C ILE A 235 -8.40 22.86 -28.73
N GLU A 236 -8.38 23.52 -29.89
CA GLU A 236 -7.66 24.79 -30.05
C GLU A 236 -8.24 25.89 -29.14
N GLN A 237 -9.57 25.98 -29.07
CA GLN A 237 -10.25 26.95 -28.20
C GLN A 237 -9.97 26.68 -26.72
N ASP A 238 -10.00 25.43 -26.28
CA ASP A 238 -9.73 25.08 -24.89
C ASP A 238 -8.26 25.28 -24.51
N TYR A 239 -7.33 25.03 -25.44
CA TYR A 239 -5.92 25.38 -25.27
C TYR A 239 -5.72 26.89 -25.13
N PHE A 240 -6.41 27.69 -25.96
CA PHE A 240 -6.32 29.15 -25.89
C PHE A 240 -6.86 29.70 -24.56
N LYS A 241 -7.95 29.13 -24.03
CA LYS A 241 -8.47 29.47 -22.69
C LYS A 241 -7.43 29.18 -21.60
N LEU A 242 -6.78 28.02 -21.62
CA LEU A 242 -5.73 27.67 -20.66
C LEU A 242 -4.52 28.61 -20.72
N LEU A 243 -4.14 29.05 -21.91
CA LEU A 243 -3.08 30.04 -22.12
C LEU A 243 -3.44 31.39 -21.48
N ILE A 244 -4.66 31.88 -21.74
CA ILE A 244 -5.17 33.13 -21.16
C ILE A 244 -5.18 33.06 -19.63
N ILE A 245 -5.71 31.96 -19.06
CA ILE A 245 -5.73 31.76 -17.61
C ILE A 245 -4.31 31.78 -17.03
N SER A 246 -3.36 31.10 -17.67
CA SER A 246 -1.96 31.07 -17.25
C SER A 246 -1.33 32.47 -17.28
N TYR A 247 -1.65 33.28 -18.29
CA TYR A 247 -1.19 34.66 -18.42
C TYR A 247 -1.73 35.56 -17.31
N TYR A 248 -3.04 35.47 -17.02
CA TYR A 248 -3.64 36.21 -15.90
C TYR A 248 -3.03 35.83 -14.54
N CYS A 249 -2.77 34.54 -14.31
CA CYS A 249 -2.09 34.08 -13.11
C CYS A 249 -0.66 34.66 -12.98
N ALA A 250 0.06 34.79 -14.09
CA ALA A 250 1.39 35.40 -14.10
C ALA A 250 1.34 36.90 -13.76
N ILE A 251 0.39 37.64 -14.34
CA ILE A 251 0.17 39.07 -14.05
C ILE A 251 -0.16 39.27 -12.57
N LEU A 252 -1.10 38.49 -12.03
CA LEU A 252 -1.49 38.56 -10.61
C LEU A 252 -0.30 38.29 -9.69
N LYS A 253 0.54 37.30 -10.03
CA LYS A 253 1.75 37.00 -9.26
C LYS A 253 2.75 38.16 -9.26
N MET A 254 2.96 38.82 -10.40
CA MET A 254 3.84 39.98 -10.52
C MET A 254 3.31 41.17 -9.71
N ASP A 255 2.00 41.43 -9.74
CA ASP A 255 1.38 42.54 -9.02
C ASP A 255 1.44 42.33 -7.49
N VAL A 256 1.18 41.10 -7.02
CA VAL A 256 1.38 40.72 -5.61
C VAL A 256 2.83 40.90 -5.17
N GLN A 257 3.80 40.52 -6.01
CA GLN A 257 5.23 40.71 -5.70
C GLN A 257 5.61 42.20 -5.64
N ARG A 258 5.12 43.01 -6.57
CA ARG A 258 5.34 44.46 -6.59
C ARG A 258 4.80 45.13 -5.34
N ASN A 259 3.58 44.77 -4.93
CA ASN A 259 2.94 45.33 -3.73
C ASN A 259 3.62 44.88 -2.43
N LYS A 260 4.24 43.69 -2.41
CA LYS A 260 5.09 43.25 -1.29
C LYS A 260 6.43 43.97 -1.19
N SER A 261 6.97 44.49 -2.30
CA SER A 261 8.23 45.25 -2.32
C SER A 261 8.07 46.74 -1.99
N LEU A 262 6.83 47.23 -1.89
CA LEU A 262 6.50 48.62 -1.59
C LEU A 262 6.11 48.87 -0.11
N ASN A 263 6.04 47.80 0.69
CA ASN A 263 5.88 47.82 2.15
C ASN A 263 7.15 47.28 2.82
#